data_AF-A0A5D6XW23-F1
#
_entry.id   AF-A0A5D6XW23-F1
#
_cell.length_a   1.000
_cell.length_b   1.000
_cell.length_c   1.000
_cell.angle_alpha   90.00
_cell.angle_beta   90.00
_cell.angle_gamma   90.00
#
_symmetry.space_group_name_H-M   'P 1'
#
loop_
_entity.id
_entity.type
_entity.pdbx_description
1 polymer ?
#
loop_
_entity_poly.entity_id
_entity_poly.type
_entity_poly.pdbx_seq_one_letter_code
_entity_poly.pdbx_strand_id
1 'polypeptide(L)'
;MAGNVRVELLGDGVQALRTFLARQASITGGELGKDATPLTTAQLRHAASLLHKLHAEDPTTPSLATFLHGRVRVTAAATTPDGDGETEEDATEAAAKDAYLEQRRRKLRRLDEEMRYGRLVHNVKSKTQAAELEQFQTSTRQHLSIGANMVMARVTAFIALYMVARVLTDSETMRVVIGLVGAIVMMVIEMVLFITRAAKYEVLERDQRRRGPAVF
;
A
#
# COMPACT_ATOMS: atom_id res chain seq x y z
N MET A 1 -30.64 26.52 -22.42
CA MET A 1 -29.35 26.51 -23.15
C MET A 1 -28.25 26.44 -22.11
N ALA A 2 -27.41 25.40 -22.13
CA ALA A 2 -26.36 25.22 -21.13
C ALA A 2 -25.26 26.28 -21.32
N GLY A 3 -25.10 27.17 -20.34
CA GLY A 3 -24.00 28.12 -20.31
C GLY A 3 -22.67 27.38 -20.21
N ASN A 4 -21.81 27.54 -21.22
CA ASN A 4 -20.46 26.98 -21.21
C ASN A 4 -19.61 27.69 -20.15
N VAL A 5 -19.51 27.10 -18.96
CA VAL A 5 -18.61 27.56 -17.90
C VAL A 5 -17.17 27.48 -18.42
N ARG A 6 -16.53 28.62 -18.60
CA ARG A 6 -15.10 28.70 -18.94
C ARG A 6 -14.32 28.78 -17.64
N VAL A 7 -13.43 27.82 -17.45
CA VAL A 7 -12.51 27.79 -16.30
C VAL A 7 -11.19 28.41 -16.74
N GLU A 8 -10.80 29.43 -16.01
CA GLU A 8 -9.63 30.25 -16.29
C GLU A 8 -8.62 30.10 -15.14
N LEU A 9 -7.38 29.79 -15.51
CA LEU A 9 -6.28 29.61 -14.55
C LEU A 9 -5.41 30.86 -14.51
N LEU A 10 -5.28 31.42 -13.31
CA LEU A 10 -4.52 32.63 -13.02
C LEU A 10 -3.46 32.34 -11.94
N GLY A 11 -2.32 33.05 -12.01
CA GLY A 11 -1.29 33.01 -10.95
C GLY A 11 0.13 32.86 -11.49
N ASP A 12 1.13 33.14 -10.66
CA ASP A 12 2.52 33.25 -11.11
C ASP A 12 3.11 31.92 -11.62
N GLY A 13 2.51 30.77 -11.27
CA GLY A 13 2.91 29.45 -11.77
C GLY A 13 2.53 29.26 -13.24
N VAL A 14 1.40 29.86 -13.63
CA VAL A 14 0.93 29.92 -15.02
C VAL A 14 1.85 30.84 -15.83
N GLN A 15 2.30 31.95 -15.23
CA GLN A 15 3.26 32.86 -15.85
C GLN A 15 4.65 32.20 -16.00
N ALA A 16 5.14 31.51 -14.97
CA ALA A 16 6.40 30.77 -15.02
C ALA A 16 6.39 29.67 -16.08
N LEU A 17 5.27 28.94 -16.20
CA LEU A 17 5.06 27.96 -17.27
C LEU A 17 5.12 28.60 -18.66
N ARG A 18 4.46 29.76 -18.86
CA ARG A 18 4.54 30.51 -20.12
C ARG A 18 5.95 30.98 -20.43
N THR A 19 6.66 31.55 -19.46
CA THR A 19 8.04 32.03 -19.64
C THR A 19 8.99 30.88 -19.95
N PHE A 20 8.83 29.73 -19.29
CA PHE A 20 9.60 28.53 -19.56
C PHE A 20 9.35 28.01 -20.98
N LEU A 21 8.08 27.87 -21.37
CA LEU A 21 7.72 27.44 -22.72
C LEU A 21 8.18 28.47 -23.77
N ALA A 22 8.07 29.77 -23.51
CA ALA A 22 8.55 30.80 -24.44
C ALA A 22 10.08 30.79 -24.61
N ARG A 23 10.82 30.41 -23.56
CA ARG A 23 12.28 30.30 -23.58
C ARG A 23 12.76 29.02 -24.29
N GLN A 24 12.02 27.93 -24.14
CA GLN A 24 12.36 26.64 -24.73
C GLN A 24 11.80 26.47 -26.15
N ALA A 25 10.68 27.14 -26.46
CA ALA A 25 9.93 27.02 -27.71
C ALA A 25 10.08 28.23 -28.65
N SER A 26 11.30 28.74 -28.83
CA SER A 26 11.67 29.65 -29.94
C SER A 26 11.36 29.08 -31.35
N ILE A 27 10.78 27.88 -31.43
CA ILE A 27 10.57 27.07 -32.64
C ILE A 27 9.07 26.87 -32.96
N THR A 28 8.13 27.17 -32.07
CA THR A 28 6.68 27.06 -32.33
C THR A 28 5.94 28.30 -31.83
N GLY A 29 6.11 29.37 -32.60
CA GLY A 29 5.51 30.67 -32.31
C GLY A 29 3.98 30.65 -32.30
N GLY A 30 3.41 31.46 -31.41
CA GLY A 30 2.15 32.15 -31.66
C GLY A 30 0.95 31.83 -30.76
N GLU A 31 0.84 30.62 -30.20
CA GLU A 31 -0.48 30.17 -29.70
C GLU A 31 -0.76 30.41 -28.21
N LEU A 32 0.28 30.58 -27.37
CA LEU A 32 0.09 31.07 -26.00
C LEU A 32 0.34 32.59 -26.02
N GLY A 33 -0.74 33.35 -26.28
CA GLY A 33 -0.72 34.82 -26.43
C GLY A 33 0.21 35.53 -25.44
N LYS A 34 0.95 36.52 -25.97
CA LYS A 34 2.03 37.24 -25.28
C LYS A 34 1.58 38.09 -24.09
N ASP A 35 0.28 38.27 -23.88
CA ASP A 35 -0.25 39.21 -22.92
C ASP A 35 -0.96 38.53 -21.74
N ALA A 36 -0.95 39.23 -20.60
CA ALA A 36 -1.30 38.85 -19.24
C ALA A 36 -2.76 38.39 -19.03
N THR A 37 -3.16 37.36 -19.76
CA THR A 37 -4.52 36.82 -19.76
C THR A 37 -4.59 35.44 -19.11
N PRO A 38 -5.72 35.11 -18.47
CA PRO A 38 -5.96 33.79 -17.87
C PRO A 38 -5.72 32.66 -18.87
N LEU A 39 -5.11 31.57 -18.43
CA LEU A 39 -4.97 30.38 -19.27
C LEU A 39 -6.30 29.64 -19.31
N THR A 40 -6.87 29.50 -20.50
CA THR A 40 -8.05 28.66 -20.69
C THR A 40 -7.69 27.18 -20.59
N THR A 41 -8.66 26.33 -20.27
CA THR A 41 -8.49 24.87 -20.23
C THR A 41 -7.90 24.29 -21.52
N ALA A 42 -8.25 24.85 -22.69
CA ALA A 42 -7.72 24.43 -23.98
C ALA A 42 -6.21 24.72 -24.10
N GLN A 43 -5.79 25.93 -23.70
CA GLN A 43 -4.38 26.33 -23.69
C GLN A 43 -3.56 25.51 -22.69
N LEU A 44 -4.14 25.12 -21.55
CA LEU A 44 -3.45 24.28 -20.57
C LEU A 44 -3.17 22.88 -21.12
N ARG A 45 -4.16 22.28 -21.80
CA ARG A 45 -3.98 20.97 -22.45
C ARG A 45 -2.90 21.03 -23.53
N HIS A 46 -2.87 22.12 -24.29
CA HIS A 46 -1.82 22.35 -25.29
C HIS A 46 -0.44 22.52 -24.64
N ALA A 47 -0.33 23.30 -23.56
CA ALA A 47 0.92 23.44 -22.81
C ALA A 47 1.40 22.09 -22.21
N ALA A 48 0.47 21.27 -21.72
CA ALA A 48 0.77 19.94 -21.19
C ALA A 48 1.30 18.99 -22.26
N SER A 49 0.73 19.01 -23.47
CA SER A 49 1.20 18.17 -24.57
C SER A 49 2.58 18.60 -25.07
N LEU A 50 2.87 19.90 -25.10
CA LEU A 50 4.20 20.43 -25.44
C LEU A 50 5.24 20.06 -24.39
N LEU A 51 4.93 20.20 -23.10
CA LEU A 51 5.83 19.77 -22.02
C LEU A 51 6.09 18.27 -22.07
N HIS A 52 5.09 17.46 -22.40
CA HIS A 52 5.25 16.02 -22.51
C HIS A 52 6.23 15.64 -23.65
N LYS A 53 6.13 16.32 -24.79
CA LYS A 53 7.06 16.15 -25.92
C LYS A 53 8.49 16.59 -25.54
N LEU A 54 8.63 17.76 -24.93
CA LEU A 54 9.92 18.27 -24.47
C LEU A 54 10.57 17.37 -23.41
N HIS A 55 9.76 16.79 -22.51
CA HIS A 55 10.25 15.85 -21.50
C HIS A 55 10.68 14.49 -22.10
N ALA A 56 10.07 14.08 -23.22
CA ALA A 56 10.50 12.89 -23.95
C ALA A 56 11.84 13.10 -24.67
N GLU A 57 12.15 14.33 -25.09
CA GLU A 57 13.43 14.70 -25.72
C GLU A 57 14.52 15.00 -24.68
N ASP A 58 14.17 15.66 -23.58
CA ASP A 58 15.08 15.96 -22.47
C ASP A 58 14.40 15.67 -21.11
N PRO A 59 14.80 14.58 -20.42
CA PRO A 59 14.20 14.17 -19.15
C PRO A 59 14.47 15.15 -18.00
N THR A 60 15.36 16.14 -18.19
CA THR A 60 15.59 17.21 -17.21
C THR A 60 14.54 18.33 -17.28
N THR A 61 13.66 18.28 -18.29
CA THR A 61 12.56 19.26 -18.45
C THR A 61 11.57 19.17 -17.28
N PRO A 62 11.28 20.27 -16.57
CA PRO A 62 10.33 20.28 -15.46
C PRO A 62 8.91 19.93 -15.92
N SER A 63 8.24 19.09 -15.13
CA SER A 63 6.86 18.65 -15.42
C SER A 63 5.83 19.75 -15.12
N LEU A 64 4.65 19.66 -15.74
CA LEU A 64 3.52 20.57 -15.48
C LEU A 64 3.18 20.64 -13.97
N ALA A 65 3.29 19.51 -13.28
CA ALA A 65 3.07 19.43 -11.84
C ALA A 65 4.05 20.30 -11.06
N THR A 66 5.29 20.46 -11.53
CA THR A 66 6.32 21.28 -10.88
C THR A 66 5.95 22.77 -10.89
N PHE A 67 5.40 23.25 -12.01
CA PHE A 67 4.93 24.64 -12.14
C PHE A 67 3.63 24.91 -11.38
N LEU A 68 2.77 23.91 -11.22
CA LEU A 68 1.47 24.05 -10.56
C LEU A 68 1.50 23.74 -9.05
N HIS A 69 2.47 22.95 -8.57
CA HIS A 69 2.63 22.61 -7.14
C HIS A 69 3.73 23.41 -6.43
N GLY A 70 4.66 24.02 -7.16
CA GLY A 70 5.77 24.76 -6.55
C GLY A 70 5.34 26.14 -6.05
N ARG A 71 5.22 26.34 -4.73
CA ARG A 71 5.14 27.59 -3.93
C ARG A 71 4.25 28.76 -4.43
N VAL A 72 3.54 28.63 -5.53
CA VAL A 72 2.93 29.74 -6.24
C VAL A 72 1.44 29.46 -6.40
N ARG A 73 0.63 30.43 -5.98
CA ARG A 73 -0.84 30.31 -5.91
C ARG A 73 -1.42 30.30 -7.33
N VAL A 74 -2.01 29.18 -7.73
CA VAL A 74 -2.87 29.11 -8.92
C VAL A 74 -4.31 29.21 -8.46
N THR A 75 -5.03 30.22 -8.93
CA THR A 75 -6.45 30.44 -8.64
C THR A 75 -7.25 30.12 -9.88
N ALA A 76 -8.22 29.22 -9.75
CA ALA A 76 -9.19 28.94 -10.81
C ALA A 76 -10.38 29.86 -10.61
N ALA A 77 -10.61 30.77 -11.58
CA ALA A 77 -11.80 31.60 -11.62
C ALA A 77 -12.77 31.03 -12.65
N ALA A 78 -14.06 30.93 -12.28
CA ALA A 78 -15.14 30.61 -13.20
C ALA A 78 -15.92 31.91 -13.44
N THR A 79 -15.77 32.49 -14.61
CA THR A 79 -16.49 33.70 -15.03
C THR A 79 -17.72 33.27 -15.82
N THR A 80 -18.91 33.56 -15.28
CA THR A 80 -20.17 33.53 -16.04
C THR A 80 -20.32 34.86 -16.77
N PRO A 81 -20.67 34.89 -18.07
CA PRO A 81 -20.94 36.15 -18.75
C PRO A 81 -22.19 36.78 -18.12
N ASP A 82 -22.06 38.04 -17.74
CA ASP A 82 -23.09 38.85 -17.09
C ASP A 82 -24.44 38.73 -17.80
N GLY A 83 -25.46 38.48 -17.01
CA GLY A 83 -26.86 38.38 -17.42
C GLY A 83 -27.73 38.79 -16.25
N ASP A 84 -27.89 40.11 -16.11
CA ASP A 84 -28.77 40.75 -15.16
C ASP A 84 -30.20 40.24 -15.37
N GLY A 85 -30.77 39.59 -14.36
CA GLY A 85 -32.11 39.04 -14.43
C GLY A 85 -32.50 38.34 -13.15
N GLU A 86 -32.61 39.11 -12.05
CA GLU A 86 -33.17 38.63 -10.78
C GLU A 86 -34.56 38.03 -11.03
N THR A 87 -34.62 36.70 -11.12
CA THR A 87 -35.86 35.92 -11.15
C THR A 87 -35.82 34.95 -9.98
N GLU A 88 -36.94 34.74 -9.29
CA GLU A 88 -37.03 33.93 -8.04
C GLU A 88 -36.47 32.50 -8.16
N GLU A 89 -36.28 31.97 -9.37
CA GLU A 89 -35.58 30.70 -9.63
C GLU A 89 -34.08 30.74 -9.25
N ASP A 90 -33.38 31.86 -9.44
CA ASP A 90 -31.93 31.98 -9.15
C ASP A 90 -31.63 31.95 -7.65
N ALA A 91 -32.54 32.45 -6.80
CA ALA A 91 -32.42 32.37 -5.35
C ALA A 91 -32.50 30.92 -4.85
N THR A 92 -33.35 30.09 -5.49
CA THR A 92 -33.47 28.66 -5.16
C THR A 92 -32.26 27.86 -5.66
N GLU A 93 -31.71 28.19 -6.83
CA GLU A 93 -30.47 27.59 -7.32
C GLU A 93 -29.25 27.98 -6.48
N ALA A 94 -29.15 29.23 -6.02
CA ALA A 94 -28.09 29.68 -5.14
C ALA A 94 -28.13 28.95 -3.79
N ALA A 95 -29.32 28.82 -3.18
CA ALA A 95 -29.51 28.05 -1.96
C ALA A 95 -29.18 26.56 -2.11
N ALA A 96 -29.51 25.95 -3.27
CA ALA A 96 -29.15 24.57 -3.57
C ALA A 96 -27.63 24.39 -3.78
N LYS A 97 -26.97 25.36 -4.41
CA LYS A 97 -25.51 25.40 -4.58
C LYS A 97 -24.81 25.53 -3.23
N ASP A 98 -25.31 26.38 -2.34
CA ASP A 98 -24.75 26.54 -0.99
C ASP A 98 -24.92 25.27 -0.15
N ALA A 99 -26.09 24.64 -0.18
CA ALA A 99 -26.33 23.36 0.48
C ALA A 99 -25.39 22.25 -0.02
N TYR A 100 -25.15 22.19 -1.34
CA TYR A 100 -24.21 21.24 -1.94
C TYR A 100 -22.76 21.51 -1.53
N LEU A 101 -22.34 22.78 -1.53
CA LEU A 101 -21.00 23.19 -1.12
C LEU A 101 -20.75 22.92 0.36
N GLU A 102 -21.76 23.09 1.22
CA GLU A 102 -21.69 22.70 2.63
C GLU A 102 -21.51 21.20 2.82
N GLN A 103 -22.30 20.37 2.13
CA GLN A 103 -22.14 18.92 2.18
C GLN A 103 -20.74 18.50 1.73
N ARG A 104 -20.24 19.12 0.66
CA ARG A 104 -18.89 18.87 0.16
C ARG A 104 -17.81 19.28 1.17
N ARG A 105 -17.95 20.43 1.84
CA ARG A 105 -17.03 20.87 2.91
C ARG A 105 -17.02 19.89 4.08
N ARG A 106 -18.19 19.38 4.50
CA ARG A 106 -18.30 18.38 5.58
C ARG A 106 -17.58 17.08 5.18
N LYS A 107 -17.77 16.60 3.95
CA LYS A 107 -17.09 15.41 3.43
C LYS A 107 -15.58 15.57 3.40
N LEU A 108 -15.08 16.72 2.94
CA LEU A 108 -13.64 17.00 2.89
C LEU A 108 -13.02 17.11 4.29
N ARG A 109 -13.73 17.72 5.26
CA ARG A 109 -13.26 17.77 6.66
C ARG A 109 -13.12 16.39 7.26
N ARG A 110 -14.11 15.51 7.06
CA ARG A 110 -14.04 14.13 7.54
C ARG A 110 -12.86 13.38 6.94
N LEU A 111 -12.61 13.55 5.64
CA LEU A 111 -11.50 12.90 4.95
C LEU A 111 -10.14 13.40 5.45
N ASP A 112 -10.02 14.70 5.73
CA ASP A 112 -8.80 15.27 6.31
C ASP A 112 -8.56 14.79 7.76
N GLU A 113 -9.62 14.70 8.56
CA GLU A 113 -9.55 14.11 9.90
C GLU A 113 -9.10 12.65 9.83
N GLU A 114 -9.70 11.83 8.96
CA GLU A 114 -9.31 10.42 8.76
C GLU A 114 -7.85 10.30 8.32
N MET A 115 -7.38 11.15 7.40
CA MET A 115 -5.96 11.20 7.00
C MET A 115 -5.04 11.63 8.14
N ARG A 116 -5.48 12.57 8.98
CA ARG A 116 -4.69 13.05 10.13
C ARG A 116 -4.60 11.97 11.21
N TYR A 117 -5.70 11.31 11.54
CA TYR A 117 -5.71 10.15 12.43
C TYR A 117 -4.83 9.03 11.86
N GLY A 118 -4.97 8.73 10.56
CA GLY A 118 -4.15 7.77 9.84
C GLY A 118 -2.66 8.02 10.02
N ARG A 119 -2.20 9.26 9.82
CA ARG A 119 -0.80 9.66 10.03
C ARG A 119 -0.33 9.54 11.48
N LEU A 120 -1.18 9.90 12.44
CA LEU A 120 -0.86 9.80 13.88
C LEU A 120 -0.70 8.36 14.35
N VAL A 121 -1.52 7.44 13.82
CA VAL A 121 -1.48 6.01 14.21
C VAL A 121 -0.68 5.12 13.27
N HIS A 122 -0.19 5.66 12.15
CA HIS A 122 0.54 4.90 11.12
C HIS A 122 1.78 4.21 11.71
N ASN A 123 2.55 4.92 12.53
CA ASN A 123 3.77 4.40 13.16
C ASN A 123 3.51 3.31 14.21
N VAL A 124 2.31 3.28 14.77
CA VAL A 124 1.88 2.22 15.69
C VAL A 124 1.46 1.00 14.89
N LYS A 125 0.61 1.19 13.85
CA LYS A 125 0.12 0.10 12.99
C LYS A 125 1.23 -0.59 12.19
N SER A 126 2.22 0.15 11.69
CA SER A 126 3.30 -0.44 10.89
C SER A 126 4.24 -1.29 11.74
N LYS A 127 4.56 -0.86 12.96
CA LYS A 127 5.35 -1.64 13.93
C LYS A 127 4.61 -2.88 14.41
N THR A 128 3.30 -2.76 14.69
CA THR A 128 2.50 -3.93 15.09
C THR A 128 2.33 -4.91 13.94
N GLN A 129 2.08 -4.47 12.71
CA GLN A 129 1.94 -5.39 11.56
C GLN A 129 3.25 -6.12 11.22
N ALA A 130 4.39 -5.43 11.27
CA ALA A 130 5.69 -6.06 11.03
C ALA A 130 6.03 -7.07 12.14
N ALA A 131 5.80 -6.70 13.42
CA ALA A 131 6.01 -7.59 14.55
C ALA A 131 5.05 -8.79 14.55
N GLU A 132 3.78 -8.59 14.18
CA GLU A 132 2.80 -9.67 14.04
C GLU A 132 3.19 -10.62 12.90
N LEU A 133 3.59 -10.09 11.73
CA LEU A 133 4.04 -10.92 10.60
C LEU A 133 5.28 -11.74 10.95
N GLU A 134 6.25 -11.16 11.65
CA GLU A 134 7.43 -11.87 12.12
C GLU A 134 7.06 -12.95 13.16
N GLN A 135 6.15 -12.64 14.07
CA GLN A 135 5.61 -13.62 15.02
C GLN A 135 4.85 -14.77 14.34
N PHE A 136 4.07 -14.50 13.30
CA PHE A 136 3.42 -15.54 12.50
C PHE A 136 4.41 -16.40 11.71
N GLN A 137 5.45 -15.79 11.12
CA GLN A 137 6.48 -16.53 10.38
C GLN A 137 7.31 -17.44 11.30
N THR A 138 7.67 -16.96 12.50
CA THR A 138 8.39 -17.77 13.48
C THR A 138 7.52 -18.90 14.03
N SER A 139 6.25 -18.64 14.38
CA SER A 139 5.32 -19.67 14.86
C SER A 139 5.05 -20.75 13.80
N THR A 140 4.75 -20.36 12.56
CA THR A 140 4.51 -21.32 11.46
C THR A 140 5.74 -22.18 11.17
N ARG A 141 6.95 -21.60 11.13
CA ARG A 141 8.20 -22.36 10.99
C ARG A 141 8.43 -23.30 12.16
N GLN A 142 8.15 -22.88 13.39
CA GLN A 142 8.29 -23.72 14.58
C GLN A 142 7.35 -24.93 14.52
N HIS A 143 6.05 -24.73 14.25
CA HIS A 143 5.10 -25.84 14.15
C HIS A 143 5.42 -26.80 12.99
N LEU A 144 5.90 -26.27 11.87
CA LEU A 144 6.28 -27.08 10.71
C LEU A 144 7.56 -27.89 10.98
N SER A 145 8.55 -27.31 11.65
CA SER A 145 9.78 -28.03 12.02
C SER A 145 9.52 -29.18 13.01
N ILE A 146 8.57 -28.98 13.93
CA ILE A 146 8.14 -30.00 14.89
C ILE A 146 7.45 -31.15 14.16
N GLY A 147 6.49 -30.83 13.26
CA GLY A 147 5.80 -31.84 12.45
C GLY A 147 6.73 -32.60 11.50
N ALA A 148 7.68 -31.89 10.88
CA ALA A 148 8.67 -32.49 9.98
C ALA A 148 9.57 -33.48 10.73
N ASN A 149 10.07 -33.12 11.91
CA ASN A 149 10.87 -34.02 12.74
C ASN A 149 10.08 -35.28 13.14
N MET A 150 8.77 -35.11 13.41
CA MET A 150 7.85 -36.20 13.76
C MET A 150 7.64 -37.21 12.62
N VAL A 151 7.68 -36.77 11.37
CA VAL A 151 7.59 -37.68 10.21
C VAL A 151 8.95 -38.31 9.92
N MET A 152 10.02 -37.52 9.95
CA MET A 152 11.38 -37.98 9.64
C MET A 152 11.86 -39.08 10.59
N ALA A 153 11.56 -38.99 11.89
CA ALA A 153 11.97 -40.00 12.84
C ALA A 153 11.26 -41.36 12.61
N ARG A 154 10.01 -41.38 12.12
CA ARG A 154 9.34 -42.62 11.68
C ARG A 154 9.95 -43.21 10.42
N VAL A 155 10.22 -42.36 9.42
CA VAL A 155 10.84 -42.80 8.16
C VAL A 155 12.22 -43.40 8.43
N THR A 156 13.03 -42.75 9.26
CA THR A 156 14.36 -43.26 9.62
C THR A 156 14.29 -44.56 10.42
N ALA A 157 13.36 -44.68 11.37
CA ALA A 157 13.14 -45.93 12.11
C ALA A 157 12.68 -47.09 11.20
N PHE A 158 11.78 -46.82 10.26
CA PHE A 158 11.35 -47.79 9.25
C PHE A 158 12.54 -48.30 8.44
N ILE A 159 13.35 -47.39 7.90
CA ILE A 159 14.51 -47.74 7.07
C ILE A 159 15.55 -48.52 7.90
N ALA A 160 15.81 -48.10 9.14
CA ALA A 160 16.75 -48.77 10.03
C ALA A 160 16.32 -50.21 10.32
N LEU A 161 15.05 -50.43 10.72
CA LEU A 161 14.55 -51.78 11.00
C LEU A 161 14.40 -52.64 9.73
N TYR A 162 14.08 -52.02 8.59
CA TYR A 162 14.09 -52.72 7.30
C TYR A 162 15.50 -53.22 6.95
N MET A 163 16.54 -52.41 7.15
CA MET A 163 17.93 -52.83 6.91
C MET A 163 18.37 -53.95 7.84
N VAL A 164 18.00 -53.88 9.13
CA VAL A 164 18.26 -54.97 10.08
C VAL A 164 17.52 -56.25 9.67
N ALA A 165 16.25 -56.14 9.30
CA ALA A 165 15.47 -57.26 8.82
C ALA A 165 16.03 -57.85 7.52
N ARG A 166 16.64 -57.03 6.66
CA ARG A 166 17.29 -57.49 5.42
C ARG A 166 18.42 -58.46 5.69
N VAL A 167 19.15 -58.28 6.80
CA VAL A 167 20.25 -59.18 7.20
C VAL A 167 19.72 -60.46 7.85
N LEU A 168 18.60 -60.37 8.57
CA LEU A 168 18.05 -61.48 9.36
C LEU A 168 17.07 -62.37 8.59
N THR A 169 16.45 -61.84 7.52
CA THR A 169 15.35 -62.50 6.81
C THR A 169 15.52 -62.41 5.30
N ASP A 170 15.25 -63.51 4.60
CA ASP A 170 15.31 -63.57 3.14
C ASP A 170 13.99 -63.16 2.47
N SER A 171 12.87 -63.20 3.21
CA SER A 171 11.55 -62.80 2.73
C SER A 171 11.40 -61.28 2.69
N GLU A 172 11.11 -60.73 1.51
CA GLU A 172 10.85 -59.30 1.34
C GLU A 172 9.65 -58.82 2.16
N THR A 173 8.57 -59.61 2.20
CA THR A 173 7.37 -59.31 2.99
C THR A 173 7.70 -59.16 4.47
N MET A 174 8.55 -60.05 5.02
CA MET A 174 8.94 -59.99 6.43
C MET A 174 9.74 -58.73 6.74
N ARG A 175 10.60 -58.27 5.81
CA ARG A 175 11.37 -57.03 5.96
C ARG A 175 10.48 -55.80 6.06
N VAL A 176 9.46 -55.72 5.19
CA VAL A 176 8.49 -54.63 5.20
C VAL A 176 7.66 -54.64 6.50
N VAL A 177 7.20 -55.82 6.94
CA VAL A 177 6.44 -55.96 8.19
C VAL A 177 7.28 -55.52 9.40
N ILE A 178 8.53 -55.95 9.49
CA ILE A 178 9.42 -55.54 10.59
C ILE A 178 9.68 -54.03 10.56
N GLY A 179 9.93 -53.44 9.39
CA GLY A 179 10.04 -51.99 9.23
C GLY A 179 8.79 -51.26 9.71
N LEU A 180 7.60 -51.75 9.33
CA LEU A 180 6.32 -51.15 9.72
C LEU A 180 6.08 -51.23 11.23
N VAL A 181 6.36 -52.38 11.85
CA VAL A 181 6.30 -52.53 13.32
C VAL A 181 7.25 -51.54 13.99
N GLY A 182 8.47 -51.37 13.45
CA GLY A 182 9.42 -50.36 13.89
C GLY A 182 8.89 -48.94 13.85
N ALA A 183 8.25 -48.56 12.74
CA ALA A 183 7.65 -47.24 12.58
C ALA A 183 6.50 -46.98 13.58
N ILE A 184 5.67 -48.00 13.84
CA ILE A 184 4.57 -47.91 14.83
C ILE A 184 5.12 -47.74 16.24
N VAL A 185 6.14 -48.53 16.62
CA VAL A 185 6.78 -48.40 17.94
C VAL A 185 7.43 -47.02 18.07
N MET A 186 8.11 -46.54 17.03
CA MET A 186 8.70 -45.21 17.02
C MET A 186 7.65 -44.10 17.17
N MET A 187 6.46 -44.26 16.57
CA MET A 187 5.34 -43.33 16.75
C MET A 187 4.88 -43.22 18.20
N VAL A 188 4.82 -44.35 18.93
CA VAL A 188 4.47 -44.35 20.37
C VAL A 188 5.54 -43.65 21.19
N ILE A 189 6.82 -43.97 20.93
CA ILE A 189 7.96 -43.34 21.62
C ILE A 189 7.94 -41.83 21.39
N GLU A 190 7.74 -41.39 20.16
CA GLU A 190 7.63 -39.97 19.82
C GLU A 190 6.47 -39.29 20.54
N MET A 191 5.28 -39.92 20.64
CA MET A 191 4.15 -39.34 21.35
C MET A 191 4.48 -39.09 22.83
N VAL A 192 5.12 -40.06 23.49
CA VAL A 192 5.55 -39.94 24.89
C VAL A 192 6.65 -38.88 25.04
N LEU A 193 7.65 -38.89 24.17
CA LEU A 193 8.70 -37.87 24.14
C LEU A 193 8.14 -36.47 23.85
N PHE A 194 7.12 -36.38 23.00
CA PHE A 194 6.46 -35.12 22.67
C PHE A 194 5.69 -34.58 23.86
N ILE A 195 4.89 -35.39 24.56
CA ILE A 195 4.17 -34.97 25.77
C ILE A 195 5.16 -34.50 26.84
N THR A 196 6.20 -35.28 27.12
CA THR A 196 7.19 -34.93 28.15
C THR A 196 8.01 -33.68 27.77
N ARG A 197 8.36 -33.51 26.49
CA ARG A 197 9.05 -32.31 26.00
C ARG A 197 8.13 -31.09 25.99
N ALA A 198 6.87 -31.23 25.58
CA ALA A 198 5.87 -30.17 25.62
C ALA A 198 5.62 -29.69 27.05
N ALA A 199 5.49 -30.61 28.00
CA ALA A 199 5.35 -30.28 29.42
C ALA A 199 6.56 -29.49 29.95
N LYS A 200 7.79 -29.85 29.52
CA LYS A 200 9.01 -29.10 29.89
C LYS A 200 9.06 -27.71 29.26
N TYR A 201 8.66 -27.55 28.00
CA TYR A 201 8.60 -26.23 27.37
C TYR A 201 7.54 -25.33 28.00
N GLU A 202 6.39 -25.87 28.39
CA GLU A 202 5.34 -25.11 29.07
C GLU A 202 5.81 -24.58 30.44
N VAL A 203 6.62 -25.35 31.16
CA VAL A 203 7.27 -24.90 32.41
C VAL A 203 8.30 -23.80 32.12
N LEU A 204 9.13 -23.98 31.08
CA LEU A 204 10.15 -23.01 30.73
C LEU A 204 9.55 -21.67 30.23
N GLU A 205 8.45 -21.72 29.49
CA GLU A 205 7.72 -20.52 29.05
C GLU A 205 7.07 -19.79 30.25
N ARG A 206 6.52 -20.52 31.22
CA ARG A 206 6.01 -19.93 32.47
C ARG A 206 7.12 -19.23 33.26
N ASP A 207 8.31 -19.81 33.33
CA ASP A 207 9.45 -19.19 34.01
C ASP A 207 10.01 -17.97 33.26
N GLN A 208 10.01 -17.99 31.93
CA GLN A 208 10.39 -16.82 31.13
C GLN A 208 9.39 -15.67 31.26
N ARG A 209 8.08 -15.96 31.31
CA ARG A 209 7.05 -14.94 31.58
C ARG A 209 7.18 -14.33 32.98
N ARG A 210 7.63 -15.10 33.97
CA ARG A 210 7.93 -14.59 35.33
C ARG A 210 9.19 -13.71 35.39
N ARG A 211 10.08 -13.81 34.41
CA ARG A 211 11.32 -13.02 34.30
C ARG A 211 11.22 -11.82 33.33
N GLY A 212 10.00 -11.47 32.87
CA GLY A 212 9.75 -10.24 32.12
C GLY A 212 10.18 -8.98 32.91
N PRO A 213 10.56 -7.91 32.20
CA PRO A 213 11.72 -7.08 32.51
C PRO A 213 11.63 -6.43 33.89
N ALA A 214 12.68 -6.61 34.69
CA ALA A 214 12.95 -5.73 35.81
C ALA A 214 13.03 -4.31 35.24
N VAL A 215 12.02 -3.51 35.57
CA VAL A 215 11.96 -2.08 35.27
C VAL A 215 13.14 -1.44 36.00
N PHE A 216 14.16 -1.06 35.24
CA PHE A 216 15.19 -0.10 35.61
C PHE A 216 15.40 0.84 34.43
#